data_AF-A0A9D3A129-F1
#
_entry.id   AF-A0A9D3A129-F1
#
_cell.length_a   1.000
_cell.length_b   1.000
_cell.length_c   1.000
_cell.angle_alpha   90.00
_cell.angle_beta   90.00
_cell.angle_gamma   90.00
#
_symmetry.space_group_name_H-M   'P 1'
#
loop_
_entity.id
_entity.type
_entity.pdbx_description
1 polymer ?
#
loop_
_entity_poly.entity_id
_entity_poly.type
_entity_poly.pdbx_seq_one_letter_code
_entity_poly.pdbx_strand_id
1 'polypeptide(L)'
;MKVLIIGGVAGGATAAARLRRLDETAEIVVIERTGYVSYANCGLPYYVGGAIKDRAKLTLQTPESFRSRFNVDVRVRQEAVAIDRAAKTVAIRRLEDGSEYAESYDKLILSPGAKATVPDLPGMDAKRLFTLRTVEDTFAIADFIEREHPRTATVVGAGFIGLEMAENLTERGIKVTVLQRGGHAMPTLDGDMAALVHNALREHGVTLMLG
;
A
#
# COMPACT_ATOMS: atom_id res chain seq x y z
N MET A 1 -12.42 5.54 28.11
CA MET A 1 -12.56 6.30 26.84
C MET A 1 -12.40 5.33 25.68
N LYS A 2 -13.23 5.44 24.64
CA LYS A 2 -13.14 4.63 23.42
C LYS A 2 -12.54 5.41 22.25
N VAL A 3 -11.42 4.93 21.73
CA VAL A 3 -10.75 5.49 20.55
C VAL A 3 -10.91 4.54 19.38
N LEU A 4 -11.59 5.02 18.33
CA LEU A 4 -11.71 4.31 17.06
C LEU A 4 -10.69 4.88 16.06
N ILE A 5 -9.95 4.01 15.38
CA ILE A 5 -8.90 4.38 14.44
C ILE A 5 -9.22 3.75 13.09
N ILE A 6 -9.30 4.57 12.04
CA ILE A 6 -9.53 4.11 10.66
C ILE A 6 -8.18 4.08 9.92
N GLY A 7 -7.73 2.87 9.58
CA GLY A 7 -6.43 2.57 8.96
C GLY A 7 -5.43 2.01 9.98
N GLY A 8 -4.90 0.81 9.73
CA GLY A 8 -4.03 0.02 10.61
C GLY A 8 -2.58 -0.09 10.16
N VAL A 9 -2.13 0.78 9.27
CA VAL A 9 -0.74 0.82 8.78
C VAL A 9 0.06 1.90 9.54
N ALA A 10 0.87 2.72 8.88
CA ALA A 10 1.85 3.59 9.54
C ALA A 10 1.26 4.52 10.62
N GLY A 11 0.33 5.41 10.24
CA GLY A 11 -0.23 6.39 11.17
C GLY A 11 -1.07 5.76 12.28
N GLY A 12 -2.06 4.95 11.91
CA GLY A 12 -2.99 4.36 12.87
C GLY A 12 -2.39 3.31 13.80
N ALA A 13 -1.49 2.44 13.32
CA ALA A 13 -0.81 1.48 14.21
C ALA A 13 0.11 2.19 15.21
N THR A 14 0.80 3.25 14.76
CA THR A 14 1.64 4.09 15.65
C THR A 14 0.78 4.78 16.72
N ALA A 15 -0.36 5.35 16.32
CA ALA A 15 -1.29 5.98 17.25
C ALA A 15 -1.84 4.95 18.28
N ALA A 16 -2.28 3.78 17.82
CA ALA A 16 -2.81 2.72 18.68
C ALA A 16 -1.78 2.26 19.73
N ALA A 17 -0.56 1.97 19.30
CA ALA A 17 0.52 1.54 20.18
C ALA A 17 0.92 2.62 21.20
N ARG A 18 0.89 3.90 20.79
CA ARG A 18 1.20 5.01 21.71
C ARG A 18 0.06 5.26 22.70
N LEU A 19 -1.20 5.21 22.26
CA LEU A 19 -2.37 5.38 23.12
C LEU A 19 -2.40 4.35 24.25
N ARG A 20 -2.15 3.06 23.94
CA ARG A 20 -2.06 2.02 24.97
C ARG A 20 -1.03 2.35 26.05
N ARG A 21 0.16 2.83 25.67
CA ARG A 21 1.22 3.19 26.62
C ARG A 21 0.88 4.41 27.48
N LEU A 22 -0.09 5.22 27.06
CA LEU A 22 -0.51 6.42 27.79
C LEU A 22 -1.72 6.14 28.69
N ASP A 23 -2.57 5.19 28.33
CA ASP A 23 -3.79 4.87 29.07
C ASP A 23 -4.14 3.38 28.93
N GLU A 24 -4.00 2.63 30.02
CA GLU A 24 -4.35 1.21 30.08
C GLU A 24 -5.86 0.94 30.15
N THR A 25 -6.66 1.95 30.47
CA THR A 25 -8.12 1.84 30.58
C THR A 25 -8.83 2.19 29.28
N ALA A 26 -8.13 2.75 28.30
CA ALA A 26 -8.69 3.07 26.99
C ALA A 26 -9.10 1.81 26.23
N GLU A 27 -10.31 1.83 25.67
CA GLU A 27 -10.74 0.88 24.65
C GLU A 27 -10.23 1.41 23.30
N ILE A 28 -9.39 0.63 22.62
CA ILE A 28 -8.76 1.04 21.36
C ILE A 28 -9.15 0.02 20.30
N VAL A 29 -9.84 0.50 19.27
CA VAL A 29 -10.28 -0.31 18.13
C VAL A 29 -9.64 0.25 16.86
N VAL A 30 -8.99 -0.62 16.07
CA VAL A 30 -8.41 -0.29 14.76
C VAL A 30 -9.19 -1.03 13.69
N ILE A 31 -9.73 -0.27 12.74
CA ILE A 31 -10.43 -0.79 11.56
C ILE A 31 -9.50 -0.71 10.37
N GLU A 32 -9.22 -1.85 9.75
CA GLU A 32 -8.38 -1.96 8.56
C GLU A 32 -9.15 -2.69 7.45
N ARG A 33 -9.21 -2.04 6.28
CA ARG A 33 -9.89 -2.57 5.09
C ARG A 33 -9.12 -3.75 4.51
N THR A 34 -7.79 -3.68 4.51
CA THR A 34 -6.94 -4.76 4.00
C THR A 34 -6.91 -5.97 4.93
N GLY A 35 -6.35 -7.08 4.48
CA GLY A 35 -6.12 -8.27 5.29
C GLY A 35 -4.93 -8.15 6.25
N TYR A 36 -4.12 -7.09 6.13
CA TYR A 36 -2.86 -6.92 6.84
C TYR A 36 -2.81 -5.61 7.61
N VAL A 37 -2.12 -5.61 8.75
CA VAL A 37 -1.81 -4.41 9.54
C VAL A 37 -0.31 -4.26 9.75
N SER A 38 0.14 -3.03 9.99
CA SER A 38 1.54 -2.73 10.34
C SER A 38 2.56 -3.45 9.42
N TYR A 39 2.35 -3.41 8.11
CA TYR A 39 3.23 -4.03 7.12
C TYR A 39 4.19 -3.01 6.49
N ALA A 40 5.30 -3.49 5.94
CA ALA A 40 6.37 -2.65 5.39
C ALA A 40 6.08 -2.26 3.93
N ASN A 41 5.29 -1.20 3.72
CA ASN A 41 4.95 -0.67 2.39
C ASN A 41 6.18 -0.46 1.49
N CYS A 42 7.29 0.03 2.06
CA CYS A 42 8.52 0.32 1.32
C CYS A 42 9.24 -0.97 0.85
N GLY A 43 8.93 -2.12 1.46
CA GLY A 43 9.49 -3.42 1.10
C GLY A 43 8.76 -4.11 -0.06
N LEU A 44 7.60 -3.59 -0.49
CA LEU A 44 6.74 -4.27 -1.46
C LEU A 44 7.41 -4.45 -2.84
N PRO A 45 8.06 -3.44 -3.45
CA PRO A 45 8.76 -3.63 -4.73
C PRO A 45 9.85 -4.71 -4.64
N TYR A 46 10.56 -4.77 -3.52
CA TYR A 46 11.63 -5.75 -3.28
C TYR A 46 11.15 -7.19 -3.12
N TYR A 47 9.90 -7.39 -2.69
CA TYR A 47 9.27 -8.70 -2.77
C TYR A 47 8.90 -9.04 -4.21
N VAL A 48 8.34 -8.08 -4.96
CA VAL A 48 8.08 -8.28 -6.40
C VAL A 48 9.36 -8.63 -7.14
N GLY A 49 10.50 -7.98 -6.86
CA GLY A 49 11.79 -8.29 -7.47
C GLY A 49 12.46 -9.57 -6.98
N GLY A 50 11.96 -10.18 -5.90
CA GLY A 50 12.49 -11.43 -5.35
C GLY A 50 13.67 -11.27 -4.39
N ALA A 51 14.08 -10.04 -4.09
CA ALA A 51 15.07 -9.74 -3.04
C ALA A 51 14.53 -10.13 -1.65
N ILE A 52 13.23 -9.90 -1.42
CA ILE A 52 12.50 -10.46 -0.27
C ILE A 52 11.74 -11.69 -0.74
N LYS A 53 12.13 -12.88 -0.29
CA LYS A 53 11.53 -14.15 -0.73
C LYS A 53 10.35 -14.62 0.12
N ASP A 54 10.35 -14.26 1.39
CA ASP A 54 9.38 -14.76 2.37
C ASP A 54 8.22 -13.79 2.52
N ARG A 55 6.99 -14.28 2.27
CA ARG A 55 5.74 -13.52 2.43
C ARG A 55 5.56 -12.99 3.85
N ALA A 56 5.97 -13.77 4.86
CA ALA A 56 5.82 -13.40 6.26
C ALA A 56 6.68 -12.18 6.64
N LYS A 57 7.74 -11.89 5.88
CA LYS A 57 8.61 -10.73 6.12
C LYS A 57 8.00 -9.40 5.69
N LEU A 58 6.91 -9.41 4.92
CA LEU A 58 6.19 -8.18 4.58
C LEU A 58 5.35 -7.67 5.76
N THR A 59 4.93 -8.54 6.66
CA THR A 59 4.08 -8.21 7.81
C THR A 59 4.91 -8.14 9.10
N LEU A 60 4.87 -7.01 9.81
CA LEU A 60 5.63 -6.87 11.07
C LEU A 60 4.83 -7.31 12.29
N GLN A 61 3.50 -7.30 12.20
CA GLN A 61 2.57 -7.67 13.27
C GLN A 61 1.32 -8.33 12.67
N THR A 62 0.59 -9.08 13.50
CA THR A 62 -0.74 -9.61 13.20
C THR A 62 -1.77 -9.01 14.15
N PRO A 63 -3.08 -9.08 13.85
CA PRO A 63 -4.11 -8.69 14.81
C PRO A 63 -3.93 -9.34 16.19
N GLU A 64 -3.57 -10.62 16.23
CA GLU A 64 -3.34 -11.38 17.47
C GLU A 64 -2.10 -10.89 18.22
N SER A 65 -0.99 -10.61 17.51
CA SER A 65 0.23 -10.08 18.14
C SER A 65 -0.01 -8.67 18.68
N PHE A 66 -0.79 -7.85 17.97
CA PHE A 66 -1.18 -6.50 18.41
C PHE A 66 -2.08 -6.56 19.65
N ARG A 67 -3.03 -7.50 19.68
CA ARG A 67 -3.91 -7.75 20.83
C ARG A 67 -3.12 -8.21 22.04
N SER A 68 -2.23 -9.20 21.88
CA SER A 68 -1.42 -9.75 22.96
C SER A 68 -0.46 -8.71 23.56
N ARG A 69 0.17 -7.89 22.72
CA ARG A 69 1.18 -6.93 23.16
C ARG A 69 0.60 -5.60 23.66
N PHE A 70 -0.47 -5.13 23.04
CA PHE A 70 -1.00 -3.77 23.27
C PHE A 70 -2.48 -3.75 23.68
N ASN A 71 -3.13 -4.89 23.91
CA ASN A 71 -4.55 -4.93 24.29
C ASN A 71 -5.42 -4.03 23.38
N VAL A 72 -5.11 -4.02 22.08
CA VAL A 72 -5.85 -3.29 21.02
C VAL A 72 -6.70 -4.29 20.24
N ASP A 73 -7.95 -3.96 19.98
CA ASP A 73 -8.82 -4.72 19.08
C ASP A 73 -8.55 -4.29 17.63
N VAL A 74 -8.02 -5.21 16.82
CA VAL A 74 -7.67 -4.94 15.42
C VAL A 74 -8.59 -5.77 14.53
N ARG A 75 -9.36 -5.10 13.67
CA ARG A 75 -10.35 -5.72 12.80
C ARG A 75 -9.96 -5.49 11.34
N VAL A 76 -9.35 -6.51 10.75
CA VAL A 76 -8.98 -6.55 9.32
C VAL A 76 -10.17 -6.94 8.44
N ARG A 77 -10.08 -6.70 7.13
CA ARG A 77 -11.18 -6.95 6.18
C ARG A 77 -12.49 -6.23 6.57
N GLN A 78 -12.36 -5.07 7.21
CA GLN A 78 -13.50 -4.24 7.62
C GLN A 78 -13.30 -2.80 7.16
N GLU A 79 -14.31 -2.23 6.52
CA GLU A 79 -14.25 -0.90 5.92
C GLU A 79 -15.19 0.06 6.64
N ALA A 80 -14.67 1.20 7.10
CA ALA A 80 -15.50 2.31 7.56
C ALA A 80 -16.12 3.01 6.33
N VAL A 81 -17.45 2.94 6.19
CA VAL A 81 -18.17 3.43 5.01
C VAL A 81 -18.89 4.76 5.23
N ALA A 82 -19.22 5.11 6.48
CA ALA A 82 -19.82 6.40 6.82
C ALA A 82 -19.49 6.81 8.27
N ILE A 83 -19.44 8.11 8.52
CA ILE A 83 -19.22 8.69 9.86
C ILE A 83 -20.43 9.56 10.21
N ASP A 84 -21.18 9.17 11.24
CA ASP A 84 -22.17 10.05 11.86
C ASP A 84 -21.53 10.80 13.03
N ARG A 85 -21.31 12.10 12.83
CA ARG A 85 -20.68 12.97 13.83
C ARG A 85 -21.62 13.37 14.95
N ALA A 86 -22.93 13.41 14.70
CA ALA A 86 -23.93 13.79 15.70
C ALA A 86 -24.16 12.62 16.67
N ALA A 87 -24.31 11.40 16.12
CA ALA A 87 -24.44 10.18 16.92
C ALA A 87 -23.09 9.65 17.46
N LYS A 88 -21.96 10.18 16.98
CA LYS A 88 -20.60 9.70 17.28
C LYS A 88 -20.42 8.21 16.98
N THR A 89 -20.84 7.79 15.79
CA THR A 89 -20.73 6.42 15.31
C THR A 89 -20.10 6.36 13.92
N VAL A 90 -19.52 5.21 13.60
CA VAL A 90 -19.00 4.86 12.27
C VAL A 90 -19.74 3.61 11.79
N ALA A 91 -20.28 3.66 10.58
CA ALA A 91 -20.80 2.47 9.91
C ALA A 91 -19.62 1.66 9.36
N ILE A 92 -19.51 0.40 9.77
CA ILE A 92 -18.44 -0.52 9.38
C ILE A 92 -19.05 -1.66 8.59
N ARG A 93 -18.52 -1.87 7.37
CA ARG A 93 -18.85 -3.00 6.50
C ARG A 93 -17.84 -4.11 6.66
N ARG A 94 -18.29 -5.33 6.93
CA ARG A 94 -17.45 -6.53 6.84
C ARG A 94 -17.31 -6.93 5.38
N LEU A 95 -16.08 -7.01 4.88
CA LEU A 95 -15.82 -7.35 3.47
C LEU A 95 -16.01 -8.84 3.17
N GLU A 96 -16.18 -9.67 4.19
CA GLU A 96 -16.38 -11.11 4.06
C GLU A 96 -17.80 -11.46 3.62
N ASP A 97 -18.81 -10.80 4.18
CA ASP A 97 -20.23 -11.10 3.97
C ASP A 97 -21.07 -9.87 3.55
N GLY A 98 -20.47 -8.68 3.54
CA GLY A 98 -21.14 -7.42 3.21
C GLY A 98 -22.04 -6.86 4.32
N SER A 99 -22.08 -7.51 5.50
CA SER A 99 -22.87 -7.02 6.64
C SER A 99 -22.32 -5.71 7.19
N GLU A 100 -23.22 -4.85 7.67
CA GLU A 100 -22.88 -3.55 8.24
C GLU A 100 -23.31 -3.46 9.71
N TYR A 101 -22.49 -2.80 10.52
CA TYR A 101 -22.80 -2.51 11.91
C TYR A 101 -22.28 -1.11 12.28
N ALA A 102 -22.87 -0.51 13.30
CA ALA A 102 -22.42 0.77 13.83
C ALA A 102 -21.45 0.56 15.00
N GLU A 103 -20.33 1.29 14.99
CA GLU A 103 -19.35 1.31 16.07
C GLU A 103 -19.25 2.72 16.65
N SER A 104 -19.40 2.83 17.97
CA SER A 104 -19.37 4.13 18.67
C SER A 104 -17.94 4.56 18.96
N TYR A 105 -17.73 5.86 19.15
CA TYR A 105 -16.43 6.38 19.55
C TYR A 105 -16.53 7.61 20.48
N ASP A 106 -15.57 7.72 21.40
CA ASP A 106 -15.33 8.99 22.11
C ASP A 106 -14.46 9.90 21.28
N LYS A 107 -13.43 9.33 20.66
CA LYS A 107 -12.46 9.98 19.77
C LYS A 107 -12.25 9.14 18.51
N LEU A 108 -12.12 9.79 17.37
CA LEU A 108 -11.90 9.17 16.07
C LEU A 108 -10.58 9.66 15.49
N ILE A 109 -9.74 8.73 15.02
CA ILE A 109 -8.49 9.03 14.29
C ILE A 109 -8.66 8.53 12.85
N LEU A 110 -8.47 9.43 11.89
CA LEU A 110 -8.47 9.09 10.47
C LEU A 110 -7.03 8.96 9.98
N SER A 111 -6.63 7.75 9.60
CA SER A 111 -5.36 7.44 8.95
C SER A 111 -5.56 6.57 7.69
N PRO A 112 -6.51 6.88 6.78
CA PRO A 112 -6.81 6.04 5.61
C PRO A 112 -5.71 6.03 4.55
N GLY A 113 -4.73 6.95 4.64
CA GLY A 113 -3.66 7.10 3.68
C GLY A 113 -4.14 7.65 2.33
N ALA A 114 -3.49 7.20 1.26
CA ALA A 114 -3.80 7.56 -0.12
C ALA A 114 -4.01 6.31 -0.97
N LYS A 115 -4.69 6.48 -2.11
CA LYS A 115 -4.89 5.44 -3.13
C LYS A 115 -4.10 5.78 -4.40
N ALA A 116 -3.75 4.75 -5.18
CA ALA A 116 -3.15 4.96 -6.50
C ALA A 116 -4.10 5.75 -7.40
N THR A 117 -3.54 6.68 -8.19
CA THR A 117 -4.32 7.39 -9.20
C THR A 117 -4.39 6.51 -10.45
N VAL A 118 -5.60 6.05 -10.78
CA VAL A 118 -5.87 5.32 -12.01
C VAL A 118 -6.51 6.30 -13.00
N PRO A 119 -5.89 6.55 -14.17
CA PRO A 119 -6.44 7.47 -15.16
C PRO A 119 -7.72 6.90 -15.76
N ASP A 120 -8.64 7.77 -16.18
CA ASP A 120 -9.87 7.36 -16.86
C ASP A 120 -9.59 7.20 -18.37
N LEU A 121 -9.13 6.01 -18.75
CA LEU A 121 -8.77 5.66 -20.12
C LEU A 121 -9.47 4.35 -20.55
N PRO A 122 -9.69 4.14 -21.85
CA PRO A 122 -10.17 2.84 -22.34
C PRO A 122 -9.22 1.70 -21.95
N GLY A 123 -9.78 0.59 -21.46
CA GLY A 123 -9.02 -0.63 -21.12
C GLY A 123 -8.35 -0.65 -19.74
N MET A 124 -8.73 0.26 -18.83
CA MET A 124 -8.20 0.27 -17.45
C MET A 124 -8.66 -0.91 -16.58
N ASP A 125 -9.61 -1.70 -17.07
CA ASP A 125 -10.08 -2.97 -16.50
C ASP A 125 -9.26 -4.19 -16.95
N ALA A 126 -8.20 -3.98 -17.75
CA ALA A 126 -7.35 -5.05 -18.25
C ALA A 126 -6.73 -5.87 -17.10
N LYS A 127 -6.85 -7.21 -17.18
CA LYS A 127 -6.31 -8.16 -16.19
C LYS A 127 -4.79 -8.13 -15.98
N ARG A 128 -4.06 -7.44 -16.86
CA ARG A 128 -2.59 -7.29 -16.83
C ARG A 128 -2.17 -5.91 -16.30
N LEU A 129 -3.12 -5.09 -15.88
CA LEU A 129 -2.88 -3.79 -15.26
C LEU A 129 -2.86 -3.96 -13.75
N PHE A 130 -1.83 -3.42 -13.11
CA PHE A 130 -1.65 -3.50 -11.67
C PHE A 130 -1.32 -2.13 -11.09
N THR A 131 -1.79 -1.88 -9.88
CA THR A 131 -1.28 -0.83 -9.00
C THR A 131 -0.46 -1.47 -7.89
N LEU A 132 0.41 -0.71 -7.22
CA LEU A 132 1.14 -1.18 -6.04
C LEU A 132 0.90 -0.25 -4.86
N ARG A 133 0.11 -0.70 -3.89
CA ARG A 133 -0.15 0.03 -2.64
C ARG A 133 -0.22 -0.90 -1.43
N THR A 134 -0.76 -2.10 -1.58
CA THR A 134 -0.98 -3.04 -0.47
C THR A 134 -0.20 -4.34 -0.64
N VAL A 135 -0.20 -5.16 0.42
CA VAL A 135 0.37 -6.51 0.36
C VAL A 135 -0.39 -7.37 -0.67
N GLU A 136 -1.70 -7.20 -0.77
CA GLU A 136 -2.53 -7.89 -1.75
C GLU A 136 -2.17 -7.50 -3.18
N ASP A 137 -1.96 -6.22 -3.48
CA ASP A 137 -1.45 -5.77 -4.78
C ASP A 137 -0.12 -6.43 -5.12
N THR A 138 0.77 -6.49 -4.12
CA THR A 138 2.11 -7.08 -4.23
C THR A 138 2.03 -8.55 -4.60
N PHE A 139 1.17 -9.30 -3.93
CA PHE A 139 0.95 -10.71 -4.23
C PHE A 139 0.28 -10.90 -5.58
N ALA A 140 -0.67 -10.05 -5.98
CA ALA A 140 -1.28 -10.12 -7.29
C ALA A 140 -0.24 -9.97 -8.42
N ILE A 141 0.70 -9.03 -8.29
CA ILE A 141 1.79 -8.83 -9.25
C ILE A 141 2.76 -10.02 -9.23
N ALA A 142 3.24 -10.43 -8.04
CA ALA A 142 4.18 -11.53 -7.93
C ALA A 142 3.60 -12.85 -8.48
N ASP A 143 2.37 -13.19 -8.11
CA ASP A 143 1.69 -14.41 -8.57
C ASP A 143 1.41 -14.37 -10.08
N PHE A 144 1.17 -13.18 -10.65
CA PHE A 144 1.09 -13.02 -12.10
C PHE A 144 2.43 -13.27 -12.79
N ILE A 145 3.53 -12.73 -12.26
CA ILE A 145 4.87 -12.93 -12.83
C ILE A 145 5.25 -14.41 -12.82
N GLU A 146 5.05 -15.10 -11.69
CA GLU A 146 5.36 -16.53 -11.53
C GLU A 146 4.48 -17.42 -12.41
N ARG A 147 3.21 -17.05 -12.63
CA ARG A 147 2.31 -17.85 -13.47
C ARG A 147 2.54 -17.61 -14.96
N GLU A 148 2.60 -16.35 -15.38
CA GLU A 148 2.54 -15.96 -16.78
C GLU A 148 3.92 -15.77 -17.43
N HIS A 149 4.99 -15.71 -16.63
CA HIS A 149 6.37 -15.53 -17.08
C HIS A 149 6.53 -14.40 -18.11
N PRO A 150 6.07 -13.17 -17.81
CA PRO A 150 6.07 -12.07 -18.76
C PRO A 150 7.49 -11.72 -19.20
N ARG A 151 7.68 -11.50 -20.50
CA ARG A 151 8.98 -11.13 -21.09
C ARG A 151 9.23 -9.62 -21.07
N THR A 152 8.16 -8.84 -21.01
CA THR A 152 8.19 -7.38 -21.05
C THR A 152 7.20 -6.80 -20.07
N ALA A 153 7.53 -5.64 -19.49
CA ALA A 153 6.63 -4.86 -18.65
C ALA A 153 6.70 -3.38 -19.02
N THR A 154 5.57 -2.68 -18.87
CA THR A 154 5.50 -1.23 -18.99
C THR A 154 5.13 -0.64 -17.62
N VAL A 155 5.94 0.29 -17.15
CA VAL A 155 5.68 1.07 -15.93
C VAL A 155 5.23 2.46 -16.34
N VAL A 156 4.07 2.89 -15.86
CA VAL A 156 3.51 4.21 -16.16
C VAL A 156 3.73 5.13 -14.95
N GLY A 157 4.57 6.13 -15.14
CA GLY A 157 5.05 7.06 -14.12
C GLY A 157 6.49 6.75 -13.71
N ALA A 158 7.36 7.76 -13.77
CA ALA A 158 8.77 7.69 -13.36
C ALA A 158 9.04 8.44 -12.04
N GLY A 159 8.09 8.37 -11.11
CA GLY A 159 8.33 8.73 -9.70
C GLY A 159 9.02 7.58 -8.94
N PHE A 160 9.35 7.78 -7.67
CA PHE A 160 10.12 6.81 -6.88
C PHE A 160 9.54 5.38 -6.93
N ILE A 161 8.23 5.21 -6.71
CA ILE A 161 7.57 3.88 -6.77
C ILE A 161 7.72 3.24 -8.16
N GLY A 162 7.55 4.04 -9.22
CA GLY A 162 7.68 3.55 -10.59
C GLY A 162 9.11 3.11 -10.90
N LEU A 163 10.11 3.85 -10.42
CA LEU A 163 11.51 3.50 -10.60
C LEU A 163 11.91 2.28 -9.76
N GLU A 164 11.45 2.16 -8.51
CA GLU A 164 11.63 0.96 -7.67
C GLU A 164 11.04 -0.27 -8.37
N MET A 165 9.86 -0.14 -8.99
CA MET A 165 9.27 -1.23 -9.76
C MET A 165 10.04 -1.54 -11.04
N ALA A 166 10.55 -0.52 -11.75
CA ALA A 166 11.36 -0.73 -12.94
C ALA A 166 12.65 -1.48 -12.62
N GLU A 167 13.34 -1.12 -11.53
CA GLU A 167 14.50 -1.84 -11.00
C GLU A 167 14.14 -3.30 -10.70
N ASN A 168 13.13 -3.53 -9.85
CA ASN A 168 12.79 -4.87 -9.38
C ASN A 168 12.27 -5.80 -10.48
N LEU A 169 11.58 -5.28 -11.50
CA LEU A 169 11.19 -6.06 -12.68
C LEU A 169 12.40 -6.37 -13.59
N THR A 170 13.35 -5.45 -13.69
CA THR A 170 14.59 -5.66 -14.44
C THR A 170 15.46 -6.74 -13.77
N GLU A 171 15.56 -6.74 -12.44
CA GLU A 171 16.22 -7.80 -11.65
C GLU A 171 15.59 -9.19 -11.85
N ARG A 172 14.29 -9.24 -12.19
CA ARG A 172 13.59 -10.48 -12.58
C ARG A 172 13.88 -10.92 -14.02
N GLY A 173 14.73 -10.19 -14.76
CA GLY A 173 15.04 -10.44 -16.16
C GLY A 173 13.93 -10.01 -17.12
N ILE A 174 12.97 -9.19 -16.68
CA ILE A 174 11.88 -8.68 -17.51
C ILE A 174 12.37 -7.41 -18.21
N LYS A 175 12.13 -7.30 -19.53
CA LYS A 175 12.47 -6.07 -20.25
C LYS A 175 11.48 -4.95 -19.91
N VAL A 176 11.96 -3.87 -19.30
CA VAL A 176 11.11 -2.78 -18.80
C VAL A 176 11.13 -1.56 -19.73
N THR A 177 9.93 -1.01 -19.98
CA THR A 177 9.75 0.34 -20.52
C THR A 177 9.08 1.22 -19.46
N VAL A 178 9.65 2.40 -19.18
CA VAL A 178 9.08 3.40 -18.28
C VAL A 178 8.52 4.54 -19.12
N LEU A 179 7.23 4.83 -18.97
CA LEU A 179 6.55 5.96 -19.60
C LEU A 179 6.37 7.07 -18.58
N GLN A 180 6.73 8.30 -18.93
CA GLN A 180 6.59 9.46 -18.07
C GLN A 180 6.14 10.67 -18.87
N ARG A 181 4.97 11.20 -18.53
CA ARG A 181 4.40 12.40 -19.18
C ARG A 181 5.29 13.64 -19.04
N GLY A 182 6.03 13.75 -17.94
CA GLY A 182 6.93 14.87 -17.68
C GLY A 182 8.21 14.80 -18.51
N GLY A 183 8.93 15.93 -18.61
CA GLY A 183 10.19 16.00 -19.36
C GLY A 183 11.37 15.25 -18.73
N HIS A 184 11.21 14.68 -17.53
CA HIS A 184 12.22 13.87 -16.87
C HIS A 184 11.62 12.91 -15.83
N ALA A 185 12.36 11.84 -15.52
CA ALA A 185 12.14 11.00 -14.34
C ALA A 185 12.40 11.76 -13.03
N MET A 186 11.86 11.26 -11.91
CA MET A 186 11.90 11.90 -10.59
C MET A 186 11.47 13.37 -10.65
N PRO A 187 10.16 13.67 -10.75
CA PRO A 187 9.66 15.04 -10.83
C PRO A 187 10.03 15.95 -9.65
N THR A 188 10.56 15.39 -8.58
CA THR A 188 11.08 16.10 -7.40
C THR A 188 12.52 16.62 -7.58
N LEU A 189 13.20 16.24 -8.66
CA LEU A 189 14.55 16.70 -9.01
C LEU A 189 14.48 17.68 -10.18
N ASP A 190 15.46 18.58 -10.26
CA ASP A 190 15.66 19.40 -11.46
C ASP A 190 16.25 18.55 -12.60
N GLY A 191 16.10 19.04 -13.84
CA GLY A 191 16.41 18.27 -15.04
C GLY A 191 17.87 17.83 -15.18
N ASP A 192 18.81 18.64 -14.71
CA ASP A 192 20.24 18.33 -14.68
C ASP A 192 20.55 17.16 -13.74
N MET A 193 19.93 17.15 -12.55
CA MET A 193 20.03 16.05 -11.60
C MET A 193 19.31 14.79 -12.10
N ALA A 194 18.16 14.96 -12.75
CA ALA A 194 17.41 13.84 -13.32
C ALA A 194 18.16 13.16 -14.47
N ALA A 195 19.06 13.86 -15.18
CA ALA A 195 19.88 13.27 -16.24
C ALA A 195 20.76 12.11 -15.73
N LEU A 196 21.23 12.19 -14.48
CA LEU A 196 21.96 11.10 -13.81
C LEU A 196 21.09 9.84 -13.69
N VAL A 197 19.82 10.03 -13.29
CA VAL A 197 18.83 8.95 -13.20
C VAL A 197 18.55 8.36 -14.58
N HIS A 198 18.42 9.20 -15.62
CA HIS A 198 18.16 8.72 -16.98
C HIS A 198 19.30 7.86 -17.51
N ASN A 199 20.56 8.26 -17.23
CA ASN A 199 21.73 7.48 -17.63
C ASN A 199 21.77 6.13 -16.92
N ALA A 200 21.53 6.09 -15.61
CA ALA A 200 21.49 4.85 -14.85
C ALA A 200 20.40 3.89 -15.37
N LEU A 201 19.19 4.40 -15.68
CA LEU A 201 18.12 3.59 -16.24
C LEU A 201 18.52 2.96 -17.59
N ARG A 202 19.13 3.74 -18.49
CA ARG A 202 19.58 3.25 -19.80
C ARG A 202 20.71 2.23 -19.67
N GLU A 203 21.64 2.45 -18.74
CA GLU A 203 22.74 1.52 -18.44
C GLU A 203 22.22 0.14 -18.00
N HIS A 204 21.13 0.12 -17.23
CA HIS A 204 20.47 -1.12 -16.80
C HIS A 204 19.44 -1.65 -17.81
N GLY A 205 19.44 -1.14 -19.06
CA GLY A 205 18.60 -1.64 -20.14
C GLY A 205 17.12 -1.24 -20.07
N VAL A 206 16.76 -0.31 -19.19
CA VAL A 206 15.40 0.24 -19.10
C VAL A 206 15.16 1.22 -20.23
N THR A 207 14.08 1.02 -20.99
CA THR A 207 13.65 1.97 -22.03
C THR A 207 12.87 3.10 -21.38
N LEU A 208 13.42 4.31 -21.36
CA LEU A 208 12.76 5.50 -20.80
C LEU A 208 12.12 6.33 -21.91
N MET A 209 10.79 6.53 -21.84
CA MET A 209 10.03 7.38 -22.74
C MET A 209 9.46 8.57 -21.98
N LEU A 210 9.86 9.77 -22.39
CA LEU A 210 9.50 11.04 -21.77
C LEU A 210 8.59 11.85 -22.71
N GLY A 211 7.73 12.69 -22.15
CA GLY A 211 6.78 13.54 -22.89
C GLY A 211 5.44 12.85 -23.17
#